data_AF-A0A3D0C7D8-F1
#
_entry.id   AF-A0A3D0C7D8-F1
#
_cell.length_a   1.000
_cell.length_b   1.000
_cell.length_c   1.000
_cell.angle_alpha   90.00
_cell.angle_beta   90.00
_cell.angle_gamma   90.00
#
_symmetry.space_group_name_H-M   'P 1'
#
loop_
_entity.id
_entity.type
_entity.pdbx_description
1 polymer ?
#
loop_
_entity_poly.entity_id
_entity_poly.type
_entity_poly.pdbx_seq_one_letter_code
_entity_poly.pdbx_strand_id
1 'polypeptide(L)' 'MNIKKYIKSKGFPLATAAAELDVTRQALNLWINGKRIPRPAQMKKIQNWSEGEVTALDFYK' A
#
# COMPACT_ATOMS: atom_id res chain seq x y z
N MET A 1 -7.25 7.52 -3.76
CA MET A 1 -6.73 7.70 -2.39
C MET A 1 -5.36 7.02 -2.36
N ASN A 2 -4.29 7.58 -1.78
CA ASN A 2 -2.99 6.87 -1.81
C ASN A 2 -2.80 5.96 -0.58
N ILE A 3 -1.98 4.91 -0.74
CA ILE A 3 -1.74 3.91 0.31
C ILE A 3 -1.24 4.54 1.63
N LYS A 4 -0.47 5.64 1.56
CA LYS A 4 -0.01 6.40 2.73
C LYS A 4 -1.17 6.97 3.54
N LYS A 5 -2.12 7.61 2.85
CA LYS A 5 -3.30 8.22 3.48
C LYS A 5 -4.22 7.15 4.06
N TYR A 6 -4.38 6.02 3.36
CA TYR A 6 -5.19 4.90 3.85
C TYR A 6 -4.61 4.28 5.13
N ILE A 7 -3.30 4.00 5.18
CA ILE A 7 -2.63 3.50 6.38
C ILE A 7 -2.82 4.48 7.55
N LYS A 8 -2.69 5.79 7.29
CA LYS A 8 -2.88 6.82 8.30
C LYS A 8 -4.33 6.93 8.78
N SER A 9 -5.33 6.79 7.90
CA SER A 9 -6.74 6.88 8.28
C SER A 9 -7.20 5.71 9.15
N LYS A 10 -6.62 4.52 8.95
CA LYS A 10 -6.84 3.35 9.81
C LYS A 10 -6.05 3.37 11.11
N GLY A 11 -5.12 4.33 11.28
CA GLY A 11 -4.26 4.41 12.46
C GLY A 11 -3.22 3.28 12.54
N PHE A 12 -2.93 2.60 11.42
CA PHE A 12 -2.03 1.47 11.44
C PHE A 12 -0.56 1.89 11.50
N PRO A 13 0.25 1.26 12.38
CA PRO A 13 1.69 1.28 12.25
C PRO A 13 2.10 0.70 10.89
N LEU A 14 3.14 1.28 10.28
CA LEU A 14 3.65 0.81 8.99
C LEU A 14 4.04 -0.68 9.01
N ALA A 15 4.52 -1.17 10.16
CA ALA A 15 4.87 -2.58 10.34
C ALA A 15 3.65 -3.51 10.27
N THR A 16 2.52 -3.10 10.87
CA THR A 16 1.26 -3.83 10.83
C THR A 16 0.73 -3.92 9.41
N ALA A 17 0.68 -2.79 8.69
CA ALA A 17 0.25 -2.77 7.30
C ALA A 17 1.15 -3.65 6.39
N ALA A 18 2.46 -3.68 6.66
CA ALA A 18 3.38 -4.54 5.93
C ALA A 18 3.12 -6.03 6.21
N ALA A 19 2.84 -6.39 7.47
CA ALA A 19 2.50 -7.76 7.85
C ALA A 19 1.17 -8.21 7.21
N GLU A 20 0.13 -7.38 7.25
CA GLU A 20 -1.18 -7.69 6.64
C GLU A 20 -1.11 -7.85 5.12
N LEU A 21 -0.24 -7.07 4.47
CA LEU A 21 -0.01 -7.17 3.03
C LEU A 21 0.99 -8.28 2.64
N ASP A 22 1.58 -8.97 3.61
CA ASP A 22 2.58 -10.02 3.41
C ASP A 22 3.79 -9.49 2.61
N VAL A 23 4.33 -8.36 3.05
CA VAL A 23 5.47 -7.66 2.42
C VAL A 23 6.44 -7.13 3.47
N THR A 24 7.68 -6.84 3.06
CA THR A 24 8.62 -6.21 3.98
C THR A 24 8.24 -4.74 4.23
N ARG A 25 8.55 -4.24 5.43
CA ARG A 25 8.37 -2.82 5.77
C ARG A 25 9.07 -1.89 4.77
N GLN A 26 10.23 -2.32 4.26
CA GLN A 26 10.99 -1.58 3.28
C GLN A 26 10.27 -1.51 1.93
N ALA A 27 9.71 -2.61 1.43
CA ALA A 27 8.95 -2.62 0.19
C ALA A 27 7.75 -1.67 0.26
N LEU A 28 6.98 -1.76 1.35
CA LEU A 28 5.84 -0.87 1.57
C LEU A 28 6.27 0.60 1.67
N ASN A 29 7.39 0.89 2.35
CA ASN A 29 7.94 2.24 2.43
C ASN A 29 8.35 2.80 1.05
N LEU A 30 8.91 1.97 0.17
CA LEU A 30 9.25 2.40 -1.19
C LEU A 30 8.01 2.76 -2.00
N TRP A 31 6.91 2.01 -1.85
CA TRP A 31 5.64 2.28 -2.53
C TRP A 31 4.98 3.57 -2.01
N ILE A 32 4.93 3.75 -0.70
CA ILE A 32 4.37 4.94 -0.03
C ILE A 32 5.07 6.22 -0.47
N ASN A 33 6.39 6.15 -0.71
CA ASN A 33 7.20 7.30 -1.11
C ASN A 33 7.35 7.43 -2.63
N GLY A 34 6.65 6.61 -3.43
CA GLY A 34 6.72 6.64 -4.90
C GLY A 34 8.09 6.27 -5.47
N LYS A 35 8.98 5.67 -4.68
CA LYS A 35 10.32 5.24 -5.13
C LYS A 35 10.29 3.95 -5.92
N ARG A 36 9.20 3.18 -5.79
CA ARG A 36 8.97 1.94 -6.52
C ARG A 36 7.48 1.74 -6.73
N ILE A 37 7.12 1.17 -7.87
CA ILE A 37 5.75 0.76 -8.17
C ILE A 37 5.56 -0.71 -7.75
N PRO A 38 4.49 -1.06 -7.00
CA PRO A 38 4.19 -2.46 -6.68
C PRO A 38 3.90 -3.27 -7.95
N ARG A 39 4.15 -4.57 -7.92
CA ARG A 39 3.77 -5.46 -9.03
C ARG A 39 2.25 -5.60 -9.13
N PRO A 40 1.67 -5.97 -10.29
CA PRO A 40 0.21 -6.12 -10.43
C PRO A 40 -0.45 -7.01 -9.37
N ALA A 41 0.18 -8.12 -8.99
CA ALA A 41 -0.33 -8.98 -7.92
C ALA A 41 -0.37 -8.28 -6.54
N GLN A 42 0.61 -7.41 -6.26
CA GLN A 42 0.66 -6.61 -5.02
C GLN A 42 -0.37 -5.48 -5.07
N MET A 43 -0.55 -4.83 -6.21
CA MET A 43 -1.61 -3.83 -6.38
C MET A 43 -3.00 -4.44 -6.12
N LYS A 44 -3.26 -5.65 -6.62
CA LYS A 44 -4.51 -6.37 -6.35
C LYS A 44 -4.67 -6.72 -4.86
N LYS A 45 -3.61 -7.18 -4.18
CA LYS A 45 -3.63 -7.40 -2.72
C LYS A 45 -3.95 -6.11 -1.97
N ILE A 46 -3.29 -5.00 -2.31
CA ILE A 46 -3.51 -3.70 -1.68
C ILE A 46 -4.94 -3.21 -1.92
N GLN A 47 -5.45 -3.35 -3.14
CA GLN A 47 -6.81 -2.95 -3.47
C GLN A 47 -7.82 -3.73 -2.63
N ASN A 48 -7.69 -5.05 -2.54
CA ASN A 48 -8.54 -5.89 -1.70
C ASN A 48 -8.42 -5.53 -0.21
N TRP A 49 -7.20 -5.39 0.29
CA TRP A 49 -6.90 -5.00 1.67
C TRP A 49 -7.49 -3.64 2.03
N SER A 50 -7.52 -2.72 1.07
CA SER A 50 -8.08 -1.39 1.22
C SER A 50 -9.57 -1.29 0.92
N GLU A 51 -10.26 -2.41 0.67
CA GLU A 51 -11.68 -2.44 0.28
C GLU A 51 -11.98 -1.58 -0.99
N GLY A 52 -11.00 -1.46 -1.88
CA GLY A 52 -11.11 -0.70 -3.13
C GLY A 52 -10.72 0.78 -3.03
N GLU A 53 -10.42 1.30 -1.84
CA GLU A 53 -10.01 2.70 -1.62
C GLU A 53 -8.70 3.05 -2.33
N VAL A 54 -7.73 2.13 -2.31
CA VAL A 54 -6.45 2.28 -3.00
C VAL A 54 -6.49 1.47 -4.29
N THR A 55 -6.45 2.18 -5.42
CA THR A 55 -6.49 1.56 -6.75
C THR A 55 -5.11 1.49 -7.38
N ALA A 56 -4.97 0.70 -8.46
CA ALA A 56 -3.71 0.64 -9.22
C ALA A 56 -3.27 2.02 -9.75
N LEU A 57 -4.22 2.87 -10.13
CA LEU A 57 -3.96 4.23 -10.64
C LEU A 57 -3.29 5.13 -9.60
N ASP A 58 -3.52 4.89 -8.30
CA ASP A 58 -2.92 5.68 -7.23
C ASP A 58 -1.39 5.53 -7.14
N PHE A 59 -0.80 4.55 -7.84
CA PHE A 59 0.65 4.31 -7.90
C PHE A 59 1.36 4.94 -9.12
N TYR A 60 0.64 5.51 -10.08
CA TYR A 60 1.21 6.02 -11.35
C TYR A 60 1.13 7.55 -11.47
N LYS A 61 1.55 8.29 -10.44
CA LYS A 61 1.53 9.77 -10.42
C LYS A 61 2.87 10.39 -10.77
#